data_AF-A0A6N3R6U7-F1
#
_entry.id   AF-A0A6N3R6U7-F1
#
_cell.length_a   1.000
_cell.length_b   1.000
_cell.length_c   1.000
_cell.angle_alpha   90.00
_cell.angle_beta   90.00
_cell.angle_gamma   90.00
#
_symmetry.space_group_name_H-M   'P 1'
#
loop_
_entity.id
_entity.type
_entity.pdbx_description
1 polymer ?
#
loop_
_entity_poly.entity_id
_entity_poly.type
_entity_poly.pdbx_seq_one_letter_code
_entity_poly.pdbx_strand_id
1 'polypeptide(L)' 'MFSMILSGLICGALLGFVMQRGRFCLTGGFRDMYIAKNNRMFYALLIAISVQSVGVFALI' A
#
# COMPACT_ATOMS: atom_id res chain seq x y z
N MET A 1 9.37 2.47 26.99
CA MET A 1 10.19 1.67 26.05
C MET A 1 9.42 0.49 25.47
N PHE A 2 8.85 -0.41 26.29
CA PHE A 2 8.10 -1.58 25.80
C PHE A 2 6.94 -1.24 24.84
N SER A 3 6.23 -0.14 25.10
CA SER A 3 5.14 0.36 24.23
C SER A 3 5.59 0.76 22.82
N MET A 4 6.80 1.32 22.65
CA MET A 4 7.35 1.67 21.32
C MET A 4 7.74 0.43 20.50
N ILE A 5 8.24 -0.61 21.16
CA ILE A 5 8.61 -1.86 20.50
C ILE A 5 7.36 -2.61 20.07
N LEU A 6 6.34 -2.64 20.93
CA LEU A 6 5.08 -3.32 20.65
C LEU A 6 4.32 -2.64 19.50
N SER A 7 4.27 -1.30 19.47
CA SER A 7 3.64 -0.57 18.37
C SER A 7 4.38 -0.77 17.05
N GLY A 8 5.72 -0.78 17.06
CA GLY A 8 6.53 -1.09 15.88
C GLY A 8 6.28 -2.50 15.34
N LEU A 9 6.20 -3.50 16.23
CA LEU A 9 5.93 -4.89 15.84
C LEU A 9 4.52 -5.05 15.24
N ILE A 10 3.51 -4.43 15.86
CA ILE A 10 2.12 -4.49 15.41
C ILE A 10 1.97 -3.79 14.05
N CYS A 11 2.53 -2.59 13.88
CA CYS A 11 2.51 -1.88 12.60
C CYS A 11 3.25 -2.66 11.51
N GLY A 12 4.42 -3.23 11.82
CA GLY A 12 5.20 -4.05 10.88
C GLY A 12 4.47 -5.31 10.44
N ALA A 13 3.82 -6.02 11.38
CA ALA A 13 3.05 -7.23 11.08
C ALA A 13 1.83 -6.92 10.21
N LEU A 14 1.09 -5.85 10.52
CA LEU A 14 -0.05 -5.41 9.72
C LEU A 14 0.37 -5.01 8.30
N LEU A 15 1.46 -4.26 8.16
CA LEU A 15 1.95 -3.82 6.85
C LEU A 15 2.45 -5.01 6.01
N GLY A 16 3.15 -5.96 6.63
CA GLY A 16 3.57 -7.21 5.99
C GLY A 16 2.39 -8.05 5.47
N PHE A 17 1.32 -8.15 6.26
CA PHE A 17 0.10 -8.87 5.87
C PHE A 17 -0.60 -8.21 4.66
N VAL A 18 -0.72 -6.88 4.66
CA VAL A 18 -1.31 -6.12 3.56
C VAL A 18 -0.50 -6.27 2.27
N MET A 19 0.83 -6.18 2.36
CA MET A 19 1.75 -6.31 1.22
C MET A 19 1.69 -7.70 0.58
N GLN A 20 1.60 -8.77 1.39
CA GLN A 20 1.48 -10.14 0.88
C GLN A 20 0.16 -10.38 0.14
N ARG A 21 -0.95 -9.82 0.63
CA ARG A 21 -2.28 -9.98 0.00
C ARG A 21 -2.47 -9.08 -1.23
N GLY A 22 -1.85 -7.91 -1.26
CA GLY A 22 -2.06 -6.92 -2.31
C GLY A 22 -1.31 -7.18 -3.62
N ARG A 23 -0.29 -8.06 -3.64
CA ARG A 23 0.61 -8.25 -4.80
C ARG A 23 1.01 -6.89 -5.42
N PHE A 24 1.31 -5.91 -4.56
CA PHE A 24 1.71 -4.56 -4.94
C PHE A 24 3.16 -4.56 -5.47
N CYS A 25 3.40 -5.28 -6.56
CA CYS A 25 4.60 -5.07 -7.35
C CYS A 25 4.33 -3.87 -8.25
N LEU A 26 4.95 -2.72 -7.96
CA LEU A 26 4.90 -1.55 -8.85
C LEU A 26 5.27 -1.95 -10.29
N THR A 27 6.29 -2.80 -10.44
CA THR A 27 6.75 -3.33 -11.74
C THR A 27 5.70 -4.20 -12.43
N GLY A 28 4.86 -4.92 -11.68
CA GLY A 28 3.78 -5.75 -12.22
C GLY A 28 2.62 -4.90 -12.74
N GLY A 29 2.21 -3.88 -11.98
CA GLY A 29 1.13 -2.97 -12.36
C GLY A 29 1.41 -2.18 -13.64
N PHE A 30 2.64 -1.71 -13.84
CA PHE A 30 3.04 -1.04 -15.09
C PHE A 30 3.09 -2.00 -16.28
N ARG A 31 3.56 -3.23 -16.07
CA ARG A 31 3.61 -4.25 -17.13
C ARG A 31 2.21 -4.69 -17.57
N ASP A 32 1.29 -4.90 -16.63
CA ASP A 32 -0.11 -5.24 -16.92
C ASP A 32 -0.89 -4.08 -17.58
N MET A 33 -0.53 -2.84 -17.28
CA MET A 33 -1.11 -1.67 -17.94
C MET A 33 -0.67 -1.56 -19.41
N TYR A 34 0.59 -1.91 -19.71
CA TYR A 34 1.14 -1.83 -21.07
C TYR A 34 0.80 -3.04 -21.95
N ILE A 35 0.76 -4.27 -21.39
CA ILE A 35 0.55 -5.52 -22.14
C ILE A 35 -0.90 -6.00 -22.13
N ALA A 36 -1.59 -5.93 -20.98
CA ALA A 36 -2.91 -6.52 -20.81
C ALA A 36 -4.06 -5.50 -20.91
N LYS A 37 -3.75 -4.20 -21.01
CA LYS A 37 -4.72 -3.07 -21.01
C LYS A 37 -5.74 -3.20 -19.87
N ASN A 38 -5.31 -3.76 -18.74
CA ASN A 38 -6.16 -4.02 -17.59
C ASN A 38 -5.79 -3.07 -16.45
N ASN A 39 -6.65 -2.08 -16.22
CA ASN A 39 -6.35 -0.90 -15.41
C ASN A 39 -6.59 -1.15 -13.90
N ARG A 40 -7.12 -2.33 -13.54
CA ARG A 40 -7.58 -2.65 -12.18
C ARG A 40 -6.50 -2.47 -11.11
N MET A 41 -5.28 -2.96 -11.38
CA MET A 41 -4.17 -2.85 -10.43
C MET A 41 -3.62 -1.42 -10.32
N PHE A 42 -3.66 -0.65 -11.41
CA PHE A 42 -3.23 0.74 -11.42
C PHE A 42 -4.20 1.66 -10.66
N TYR A 43 -5.52 1.47 -10.83
CA TYR A 43 -6.52 2.18 -10.03
C TYR A 43 -6.40 1.87 -8.53
N ALA A 44 -6.12 0.61 -8.15
CA ALA A 44 -5.91 0.25 -6.75
C ALA A 44 -4.71 1.01 -6.14
N LEU A 45 -3.63 1.21 -6.91
CA LEU A 45 -2.46 1.98 -6.48
C LEU A 45 -2.78 3.48 -6.33
N LEU A 46 -3.49 4.08 -7.29
CA LEU A 46 -3.92 5.48 -7.20
C LEU A 46 -4.82 5.74 -5.97
N ILE A 47 -5.76 4.81 -5.70
CA ILE A 47 -6.63 4.90 -4.53
C ILE A 47 -5.79 4.82 -3.25
N ALA A 48 -4.83 3.90 -3.16
CA ALA A 48 -3.95 3.79 -1.99
C ALA A 48 -3.16 5.09 -1.73
N ILE A 49 -2.59 5.70 -2.78
CA ILE A 49 -1.87 6.97 -2.66
C ILE A 49 -2.81 8.10 -2.22
N SER A 50 -4.01 8.19 -2.81
CA SER A 50 -4.97 9.23 -2.44
C SER A 50 -5.40 9.15 -0.97
N VAL A 51 -5.68 7.94 -0.46
CA VAL A 51 -6.02 7.72 0.96
C VAL A 51 -4.83 8.07 1.85
N GLN A 52 -3.61 7.72 1.45
CA GLN A 52 -2.41 8.05 2.22
C GLN A 52 -2.16 9.57 2.28
N SER A 53 -2.33 10.27 1.16
CA SER A 53 -2.21 11.74 1.10
C SER A 53 -3.28 12.45 1.94
N VAL A 54 -4.54 11.99 1.88
CA VAL A 54 -5.62 12.53 2.71
C VAL A 54 -5.37 12.26 4.20
N GLY A 55 -4.88 11.06 4.55
CA GLY A 55 -4.52 10.72 5.93
C GLY A 55 -3.43 11.61 6.50
N VAL A 56 -2.39 11.93 5.72
CA VAL A 56 -1.34 12.87 6.13
C VAL A 56 -1.87 14.30 6.24
N PHE A 57 -2.72 14.73 5.30
CA PHE A 57 -3.32 16.07 5.33
C PHE A 57 -4.31 16.27 6.47
N ALA A 58 -5.01 15.22 6.94
CA ALA A 58 -5.92 15.32 8.07
C ALA A 58 -5.21 15.26 9.43
N LEU A 59 -3.97 14.75 9.47
CA LEU A 59 -3.17 14.61 10.68
C LEU A 59 -2.21 15.79 10.91
N ILE A 60 -2.00 16.62 9.88
CA ILE A 60 -1.30 17.92 9.95
C ILE A 60 -2.25 19.00 10.46
#